data_AF-A0A2N2K6F3-F1
#
_entry.id   AF-A0A2N2K6F3-F1
#
_cell.length_a   1.000
_cell.length_b   1.000
_cell.length_c   1.000
_cell.angle_alpha   90.00
_cell.angle_beta   90.00
_cell.angle_gamma   90.00
#
_symmetry.space_group_name_H-M   'P 1'
#
loop_
_entity.id
_entity.type
_entity.pdbx_description
1 polymer ?
#
loop_
_entity_poly.entity_id
_entity_poly.type
_entity_poly.pdbx_seq_one_letter_code
_entity_poly.pdbx_strand_id
1 'polypeptide(L)'
;MQRESQSYLSEARQIIRKTPNLIGVLVVYTGVLGLPGFLLDNPTHWSQGLTIVAMIAHGVFSLIVYPVIYGKYADIAVDQKQRSWNDILRNDWWNLFVVNIVLNLPVLIIESIGVVMETQFQLPKLLVSSACSLFGIYAIPLVFIMKERVGSISLGVKCLLGNLSFSRYLVFLTLLVVFVGFAISSPPKSLVLGHLWSFVSLVAAMAVVVIDLGVFVAASLILVDKLAVGFGAQKV
;
A
#
# COMPACT_ATOMS: atom_id res chain seq x y z
N MET A 1 22.15 -13.54 5.77
CA MET A 1 20.76 -13.48 6.27
C MET A 1 20.22 -12.05 6.34
N GLN A 2 20.61 -11.17 7.27
CA GLN A 2 20.26 -9.73 7.19
C GLN A 2 20.73 -9.08 5.87
N ARG A 3 21.84 -9.56 5.31
CA ARG A 3 22.36 -9.12 4.01
C ARG A 3 21.45 -9.44 2.82
N GLU A 4 20.64 -10.51 2.87
CA GLU A 4 19.80 -10.91 1.73
C GLU A 4 18.52 -10.07 1.65
N SER A 5 17.83 -9.86 2.78
CA SER A 5 16.70 -8.92 2.83
C SER A 5 17.12 -7.49 2.47
N GLN A 6 18.32 -7.07 2.91
CA GLN A 6 18.90 -5.79 2.50
C GLN A 6 19.26 -5.78 1.01
N SER A 7 19.68 -6.91 0.44
CA SER A 7 19.92 -7.07 -0.99
C SER A 7 18.64 -6.81 -1.80
N TYR A 8 17.52 -7.46 -1.47
CA TYR A 8 16.25 -7.22 -2.17
C TYR A 8 15.74 -5.79 -2.01
N LEU A 9 15.90 -5.16 -0.85
CA LEU A 9 15.58 -3.73 -0.67
C LEU A 9 16.49 -2.82 -1.51
N SER A 10 17.77 -3.18 -1.65
CA SER A 10 18.70 -2.43 -2.48
C SER A 10 18.38 -2.56 -3.97
N GLU A 11 17.96 -3.75 -4.41
CA GLU A 11 17.51 -4.01 -5.77
C GLU A 11 16.18 -3.32 -6.07
N ALA A 12 15.22 -3.40 -5.14
CA ALA A 12 13.97 -2.66 -5.21
C ALA A 12 14.23 -1.15 -5.38
N ARG A 13 15.18 -0.60 -4.61
CA ARG A 13 15.60 0.80 -4.73
C ARG A 13 16.19 1.10 -6.12
N GLN A 14 16.96 0.20 -6.70
CA GLN A 14 17.49 0.36 -8.06
C GLN A 14 16.36 0.33 -9.11
N ILE A 15 15.39 -0.58 -8.98
CA ILE A 15 14.22 -0.65 -9.86
C ILE A 15 13.43 0.66 -9.80
N ILE A 16 13.08 1.12 -8.60
CA ILE A 16 12.35 2.38 -8.39
C ILE A 16 13.11 3.58 -8.98
N ARG A 17 14.44 3.62 -8.79
CA ARG A 17 15.29 4.68 -9.34
C ARG A 17 15.33 4.68 -10.88
N LYS A 18 15.22 3.52 -11.52
CA LYS A 18 15.17 3.38 -12.98
C LYS A 18 13.79 3.75 -13.55
N THR A 19 12.75 3.82 -12.72
CA THR A 19 11.39 4.21 -13.12
C THR A 19 10.86 5.42 -12.34
N PRO A 20 11.55 6.58 -12.40
CA PRO A 20 11.20 7.76 -11.60
C PRO A 20 9.80 8.31 -11.94
N ASN A 21 9.32 8.10 -13.17
CA ASN A 21 8.00 8.56 -13.59
C ASN A 21 6.88 7.86 -12.82
N LEU A 22 7.01 6.57 -12.51
CA LEU A 22 5.96 5.80 -11.82
C LEU A 22 5.82 6.22 -10.35
N ILE A 23 6.94 6.36 -9.65
CA ILE A 23 6.96 6.86 -8.27
C ILE A 23 6.56 8.35 -8.22
N GLY A 24 6.97 9.14 -9.21
CA GLY A 24 6.57 10.54 -9.34
C GLY A 24 5.06 10.71 -9.43
N VAL A 25 4.37 9.88 -10.22
CA VAL A 25 2.90 9.91 -10.31
C VAL A 25 2.26 9.63 -8.94
N LEU A 26 2.74 8.64 -8.19
CA LEU A 26 2.21 8.34 -6.85
C LEU A 26 2.44 9.48 -5.84
N VAL A 27 3.66 10.04 -5.81
CA VAL A 27 4.03 11.11 -4.88
C VAL A 27 3.32 12.42 -5.21
N VAL A 28 3.34 12.83 -6.48
CA VAL A 28 2.64 14.04 -6.94
C VAL A 28 1.16 13.93 -6.63
N TYR A 29 0.55 12.78 -6.92
CA TYR A 29 -0.86 12.58 -6.64
C TYR A 29 -1.20 12.66 -5.16
N THR A 30 -0.42 11.99 -4.31
CA THR A 30 -0.59 12.04 -2.85
C THR A 30 -0.47 13.48 -2.35
N GLY A 31 0.44 14.26 -2.94
CA GLY A 31 0.56 15.70 -2.70
C GLY A 31 -0.67 16.51 -3.13
N VAL A 32 -1.10 16.34 -4.39
CA VAL A 32 -2.24 17.05 -4.99
C VAL A 32 -3.54 16.74 -4.25
N LEU A 33 -3.70 15.54 -3.72
CA LEU A 33 -4.87 15.17 -2.94
C LEU A 33 -4.81 15.55 -1.46
N GLY A 34 -3.61 15.59 -0.88
CA GLY A 34 -3.44 16.12 0.47
C GLY A 34 -3.51 17.66 0.52
N LEU A 35 -3.30 18.32 -0.62
CA LEU A 35 -3.35 19.78 -0.77
C LEU A 35 -4.71 20.40 -0.40
N PRO A 36 -5.87 19.86 -0.84
CA PRO A 36 -7.17 20.30 -0.35
C PRO A 36 -7.29 20.23 1.18
N GLY A 37 -6.85 19.14 1.82
CA GLY A 37 -6.85 19.05 3.29
C GLY A 37 -5.94 20.09 3.95
N PHE A 38 -4.81 20.42 3.33
CA PHE A 38 -3.87 21.43 3.80
C PHE A 38 -4.36 22.88 3.57
N LEU A 39 -4.99 23.15 2.43
CA LEU A 39 -5.43 24.49 2.01
C LEU A 39 -6.84 24.87 2.50
N LEU A 40 -7.69 23.88 2.80
CA LEU A 40 -9.11 24.07 3.14
C LEU A 40 -9.42 24.01 4.65
N ASP A 41 -8.42 24.20 5.52
CA ASP A 41 -8.64 24.48 6.95
C ASP A 41 -9.45 25.79 7.21
N ASN A 42 -9.93 26.46 6.14
CA ASN A 42 -10.87 27.57 6.20
C ASN A 42 -12.29 27.16 5.75
N PRO A 43 -13.32 27.31 6.61
CA PRO A 43 -14.67 26.86 6.36
C PRO A 43 -15.42 27.85 5.47
N THR A 44 -15.05 27.93 4.19
CA THR A 44 -15.86 28.65 3.19
C THR A 44 -16.67 27.64 2.40
N HIS A 45 -17.87 28.02 1.95
CA HIS A 45 -18.83 27.12 1.28
C HIS A 45 -18.31 26.42 0.00
N TRP A 46 -17.21 26.92 -0.57
CA TRP A 46 -16.45 26.27 -1.66
C TRP A 46 -15.73 24.98 -1.24
N SER A 47 -15.51 24.80 0.06
CA SER A 47 -14.83 23.63 0.64
C SER A 47 -15.59 22.34 0.36
N GLN A 48 -16.93 22.30 0.50
CA GLN A 48 -17.69 21.05 0.38
C GLN A 48 -17.62 20.45 -1.04
N GLY A 49 -17.79 21.27 -2.08
CA GLY A 49 -17.68 20.82 -3.47
C GLY A 49 -16.27 20.33 -3.80
N LEU A 50 -15.24 21.07 -3.37
CA LEU A 50 -13.84 20.68 -3.54
C LEU A 50 -13.49 19.40 -2.75
N THR A 51 -14.02 19.23 -1.54
CA THR A 51 -13.85 18.02 -0.74
C THR A 51 -14.49 16.81 -1.42
N ILE A 52 -15.69 16.94 -1.97
CA ILE A 52 -16.35 15.85 -2.72
C ILE A 52 -15.52 15.48 -3.96
N VAL A 53 -15.07 16.47 -4.73
CA VAL A 53 -14.20 16.22 -5.90
C VAL A 53 -12.89 15.56 -5.48
N ALA A 54 -12.26 16.00 -4.39
CA ALA A 54 -11.05 15.39 -3.85
C ALA A 54 -11.28 13.94 -3.38
N MET A 55 -12.42 13.65 -2.73
CA MET A 55 -12.81 12.30 -2.32
C MET A 55 -13.05 11.38 -3.52
N ILE A 56 -13.77 11.85 -4.54
CA ILE A 56 -14.00 11.09 -5.77
C ILE A 56 -12.67 10.85 -6.49
N ALA A 57 -11.84 11.89 -6.63
CA ALA A 57 -10.51 11.77 -7.21
C ALA A 57 -9.69 10.72 -6.45
N HIS A 58 -9.72 10.75 -5.11
CA HIS A 58 -9.05 9.77 -4.23
C HIS A 58 -9.53 8.35 -4.51
N GLY A 59 -10.84 8.15 -4.53
CA GLY A 59 -11.43 6.86 -4.86
C GLY A 59 -10.96 6.35 -6.24
N VAL A 60 -11.05 7.19 -7.26
CA VAL A 60 -10.65 6.83 -8.64
C VAL A 60 -9.17 6.43 -8.70
N PHE A 61 -8.27 7.17 -8.06
CA PHE A 61 -6.85 6.84 -8.15
C PHE A 61 -6.47 5.64 -7.29
N SER A 62 -7.04 5.50 -6.10
CA SER A 62 -6.88 4.32 -5.24
C SER A 62 -7.40 3.07 -5.93
N LEU A 63 -8.48 3.18 -6.71
CA LEU A 63 -9.07 2.06 -7.43
C LEU A 63 -8.45 1.79 -8.80
N ILE A 64 -7.89 2.78 -9.50
CA ILE A 64 -7.41 2.59 -10.88
C ILE A 64 -5.90 2.75 -10.96
N VAL A 65 -5.36 3.86 -10.47
CA VAL A 65 -3.95 4.21 -10.71
C VAL A 65 -2.99 3.40 -9.83
N TYR A 66 -3.28 3.27 -8.53
CA TYR A 66 -2.49 2.44 -7.62
C TYR A 66 -2.33 1.00 -8.14
N PRO A 67 -3.41 0.28 -8.47
CA PRO A 67 -3.32 -1.06 -9.04
C PRO A 67 -2.42 -1.17 -10.27
N VAL A 68 -2.50 -0.20 -11.17
CA VAL A 68 -1.71 -0.25 -12.41
C VAL A 68 -0.24 -0.01 -12.14
N ILE A 69 0.09 0.95 -11.28
CA ILE A 69 1.48 1.23 -10.93
C ILE A 69 2.08 0.02 -10.21
N TYR A 70 1.36 -0.58 -9.28
CA TYR A 70 1.80 -1.78 -8.57
C TYR A 70 1.98 -2.97 -9.54
N GLY A 71 1.04 -3.18 -10.47
CA GLY A 71 1.18 -4.21 -11.49
C GLY A 71 2.39 -4.01 -12.41
N LYS A 72 2.70 -2.76 -12.79
CA LYS A 72 3.92 -2.43 -13.56
C LYS A 72 5.18 -2.82 -12.79
N TYR A 73 5.23 -2.50 -11.50
CA TYR A 73 6.38 -2.85 -10.67
C TYR A 73 6.52 -4.36 -10.45
N ALA A 74 5.40 -5.07 -10.29
CA ALA A 74 5.41 -6.53 -10.25
C ALA A 74 5.96 -7.13 -11.56
N ASP A 75 5.51 -6.65 -12.72
CA ASP A 75 6.02 -7.13 -14.01
C ASP A 75 7.53 -6.88 -14.19
N ILE A 76 8.02 -5.71 -13.75
CA ILE A 76 9.46 -5.39 -13.78
C ILE A 76 10.24 -6.33 -12.86
N ALA A 77 9.68 -6.66 -11.69
CA ALA A 77 10.30 -7.59 -10.75
C ALA A 77 10.33 -9.04 -11.26
N VAL A 78 9.32 -9.46 -12.04
CA VAL A 78 9.22 -10.82 -12.59
C VAL A 78 10.05 -11.00 -13.86
N ASP A 79 9.79 -10.19 -14.89
CA ASP A 79 10.28 -10.44 -16.26
C ASP A 79 11.08 -9.28 -16.86
N GLN A 80 11.33 -8.21 -16.08
CA GLN A 80 11.88 -6.93 -16.55
C GLN A 80 11.13 -6.29 -17.74
N LYS A 81 9.92 -6.77 -18.05
CA LYS A 81 9.04 -6.24 -19.09
C LYS A 81 7.93 -5.44 -18.44
N GLN A 82 7.43 -4.42 -19.14
CA GLN A 82 6.28 -3.64 -18.67
C GLN A 82 5.09 -3.90 -19.57
N ARG A 83 4.05 -4.61 -19.08
CA ARG A 83 2.79 -4.76 -19.82
C ARG A 83 2.10 -3.41 -20.04
N SER A 84 1.20 -3.29 -21.00
CA SER A 84 0.47 -2.04 -21.19
C SER A 84 -0.42 -1.73 -19.98
N TRP A 85 -0.76 -0.45 -19.76
CA TRP A 85 -1.65 -0.05 -18.66
C TRP A 85 -3.02 -0.74 -18.77
N ASN A 86 -3.52 -0.88 -20.01
CA ASN A 86 -4.79 -1.52 -20.29
C ASN A 86 -4.77 -3.02 -19.96
N ASP A 87 -3.66 -3.71 -20.23
CA ASP A 87 -3.55 -5.14 -19.94
C ASP A 87 -3.59 -5.42 -18.44
N ILE A 88 -2.96 -4.57 -17.62
CA ILE A 88 -2.98 -4.70 -16.15
C ILE A 88 -4.39 -4.43 -15.63
N LEU A 89 -5.04 -3.36 -16.12
CA LEU A 89 -6.42 -3.05 -15.74
C LEU A 89 -7.39 -4.16 -16.10
N ARG A 90 -7.27 -4.72 -17.30
CA ARG A 90 -8.22 -5.74 -17.76
C ARG A 90 -8.06 -7.07 -17.04
N ASN A 91 -6.81 -7.47 -16.75
CA ASN A 91 -6.52 -8.82 -16.28
C ASN A 91 -6.37 -8.92 -14.75
N ASP A 92 -5.80 -7.90 -14.12
CA ASP A 92 -5.37 -8.01 -12.72
C ASP A 92 -6.20 -7.12 -11.77
N TRP A 93 -6.83 -6.06 -12.29
CA TRP A 93 -7.59 -5.09 -11.48
C TRP A 93 -8.66 -5.73 -10.60
N TRP A 94 -9.51 -6.58 -11.18
CA TRP A 94 -10.61 -7.17 -10.43
C TRP A 94 -10.11 -8.15 -9.36
N ASN A 95 -9.02 -8.86 -9.65
CA ASN A 95 -8.41 -9.76 -8.67
C ASN A 95 -7.88 -8.96 -7.48
N LEU A 96 -7.19 -7.85 -7.75
CA LEU A 96 -6.68 -6.97 -6.72
C LEU A 96 -7.80 -6.31 -5.92
N PHE A 97 -8.85 -5.83 -6.60
CA PHE A 97 -10.01 -5.22 -5.95
C PHE A 97 -10.64 -6.18 -4.94
N VAL A 98 -10.90 -7.43 -5.36
CA VAL A 98 -11.46 -8.46 -4.47
C VAL A 98 -10.52 -8.76 -3.31
N VAL A 99 -9.22 -8.93 -3.55
CA VAL A 99 -8.25 -9.22 -2.48
C VAL A 99 -8.14 -8.04 -1.50
N ASN A 100 -8.12 -6.79 -1.99
CA ASN A 100 -8.10 -5.60 -1.15
C ASN A 100 -9.37 -5.48 -0.30
N ILE A 101 -10.56 -5.77 -0.85
CA ILE A 101 -11.79 -5.83 -0.07
C ILE A 101 -11.68 -6.89 1.01
N VAL A 102 -11.31 -8.13 0.66
CA VAL A 102 -11.24 -9.24 1.62
C VAL A 102 -10.24 -8.94 2.74
N LEU A 103 -9.07 -8.40 2.40
CA LEU A 103 -8.04 -8.06 3.38
C LEU A 103 -8.47 -6.92 4.31
N ASN A 104 -9.16 -5.90 3.80
CA ASN A 104 -9.52 -4.71 4.58
C ASN A 104 -10.94 -4.75 5.18
N LEU A 105 -11.76 -5.75 4.82
CA LEU A 105 -13.10 -5.92 5.34
C LEU A 105 -13.15 -5.91 6.88
N PRO A 106 -12.22 -6.57 7.61
CA PRO A 106 -12.21 -6.50 9.08
C PRO A 106 -12.03 -5.08 9.62
N VAL A 107 -11.19 -4.26 8.98
CA VAL A 107 -10.98 -2.85 9.37
C VAL A 107 -12.25 -2.05 9.13
N LEU A 108 -12.88 -2.23 7.96
CA LEU A 108 -14.14 -1.56 7.62
C LEU A 108 -15.27 -1.93 8.61
N ILE A 109 -15.34 -3.18 9.04
CA ILE A 109 -16.32 -3.62 10.05
C ILE A 109 -16.08 -2.90 11.38
N ILE A 110 -14.83 -2.83 11.86
CA ILE A 110 -14.50 -2.13 13.12
C ILE A 110 -14.82 -0.64 13.03
N GLU A 111 -14.48 0.01 11.93
CA GLU A 111 -14.83 1.41 11.71
C GLU A 111 -16.35 1.62 11.71
N SER A 112 -17.10 0.76 11.01
CA SER A 112 -18.56 0.85 10.94
C SER A 112 -19.21 0.67 12.32
N ILE A 113 -18.74 -0.29 13.11
CA ILE A 113 -19.21 -0.50 14.49
C ILE A 113 -18.89 0.73 15.35
N GLY A 114 -17.70 1.30 15.22
CA GLY A 114 -17.31 2.51 15.96
C GLY A 114 -18.21 3.71 15.67
N VAL A 115 -18.59 3.89 14.40
CA VAL A 115 -19.55 4.94 14.00
C VAL A 115 -20.93 4.70 14.62
N VAL A 116 -21.46 3.48 14.53
CA VAL A 116 -22.80 3.14 15.07
C VAL A 116 -22.85 3.26 16.59
N MET A 117 -21.77 2.90 17.29
CA MET A 117 -21.68 2.97 18.75
C MET A 117 -21.18 4.31 19.28
N GLU A 118 -20.97 5.30 18.41
CA GLU A 118 -20.37 6.61 18.75
C GLU A 118 -19.07 6.48 19.58
N THR A 119 -18.33 5.39 19.38
CA THR A 119 -17.17 5.01 20.19
C THR A 119 -15.94 4.85 19.31
N GLN A 120 -14.82 5.44 19.71
CA GLN A 120 -13.57 5.31 18.97
C GLN A 120 -12.80 4.05 19.40
N PHE A 121 -12.93 2.97 18.62
CA PHE A 121 -12.15 1.73 18.80
C PHE A 121 -10.72 1.87 18.26
N GLN A 122 -9.96 2.85 18.76
CA GLN A 122 -8.63 3.18 18.23
C GLN A 122 -7.63 2.02 18.32
N LEU A 123 -7.55 1.36 19.48
CA LEU A 123 -6.62 0.24 19.69
C LEU A 123 -7.01 -1.01 18.87
N PRO A 124 -8.28 -1.48 18.88
CA PRO A 124 -8.69 -2.57 17.99
C PRO A 124 -8.46 -2.26 16.51
N LYS A 125 -8.75 -1.03 16.07
CA LYS A 125 -8.49 -0.58 14.70
C LYS A 125 -7.00 -0.69 14.36
N LEU A 126 -6.12 -0.22 15.23
CA LEU A 126 -4.67 -0.29 15.02
C LEU A 126 -4.19 -1.75 14.89
N LEU A 127 -4.65 -2.63 15.78
CA LEU A 127 -4.26 -4.05 15.76
C LEU A 127 -4.73 -4.76 14.50
N VAL A 128 -5.99 -4.56 14.11
CA VAL A 128 -6.55 -5.19 12.91
C VAL A 128 -5.93 -4.60 11.65
N SER A 129 -5.77 -3.28 11.57
CA SER A 129 -5.05 -2.64 10.47
C SER A 129 -3.62 -3.18 10.34
N SER A 130 -2.90 -3.35 11.45
CA SER A 130 -1.56 -3.93 11.44
C SER A 130 -1.59 -5.35 10.87
N ALA A 131 -2.51 -6.20 11.33
CA ALA A 131 -2.65 -7.57 10.82
C ALA A 131 -2.95 -7.59 9.31
N CYS A 132 -3.91 -6.77 8.85
CA CYS A 132 -4.26 -6.64 7.44
C CYS A 132 -3.07 -6.18 6.59
N SER A 133 -2.32 -5.17 7.04
CA SER A 133 -1.12 -4.69 6.35
C SER A 133 -0.03 -5.76 6.29
N LEU A 134 0.17 -6.54 7.36
CA LEU A 134 1.14 -7.65 7.38
C LEU A 134 0.79 -8.76 6.40
N PHE A 135 -0.49 -9.14 6.31
CA PHE A 135 -0.94 -10.12 5.31
C PHE A 135 -0.83 -9.55 3.88
N GLY A 136 -1.06 -8.25 3.73
CA GLY A 136 -0.93 -7.52 2.47
C GLY A 136 0.49 -7.56 1.87
N ILE A 137 1.55 -7.67 2.71
CA ILE A 137 2.96 -7.69 2.26
C ILE A 137 3.17 -8.67 1.11
N TYR A 138 2.68 -9.90 1.25
CA TYR A 138 2.84 -10.94 0.23
C TYR A 138 1.56 -11.20 -0.57
N ALA A 139 0.39 -11.05 0.03
CA ALA A 139 -0.86 -11.31 -0.68
C ALA A 139 -1.05 -10.38 -1.89
N ILE A 140 -0.73 -9.08 -1.75
CA ILE A 140 -0.93 -8.10 -2.81
C ILE A 140 0.01 -8.33 -4.01
N PRO A 141 1.34 -8.47 -3.84
CA PRO A 141 2.22 -8.87 -4.94
C PRO A 141 1.81 -10.18 -5.61
N LEU A 142 1.36 -11.17 -4.84
CA LEU A 142 1.00 -12.47 -5.39
C LEU A 142 -0.16 -12.40 -6.39
N VAL A 143 -1.09 -11.47 -6.18
CA VAL A 143 -2.19 -11.24 -7.12
C VAL A 143 -1.66 -10.92 -8.52
N PHE A 144 -0.59 -10.13 -8.62
CA PHE A 144 -0.01 -9.77 -9.91
C PHE A 144 0.86 -10.89 -10.49
N ILE A 145 1.59 -11.62 -9.65
CA ILE A 145 2.50 -12.69 -10.09
C ILE A 145 1.72 -13.93 -10.54
N MET A 146 0.77 -14.40 -9.72
CA MET A 146 -0.01 -15.62 -10.00
C MET A 146 -1.27 -15.35 -10.83
N LYS A 147 -1.76 -14.10 -10.86
CA LYS A 147 -3.03 -13.71 -11.51
C LYS A 147 -4.26 -14.43 -10.94
N GLU A 148 -4.15 -14.87 -9.69
CA GLU A 148 -5.22 -15.55 -8.95
C GLU A 148 -5.72 -14.71 -7.77
N ARG A 149 -6.97 -14.95 -7.35
CA ARG A 149 -7.60 -14.23 -6.23
C ARG A 149 -7.34 -14.90 -4.89
N VAL A 150 -7.95 -16.07 -4.71
CA VAL A 150 -8.05 -16.73 -3.40
C VAL A 150 -6.76 -17.46 -3.04
N GLY A 151 -6.11 -18.07 -4.04
CA GLY A 151 -4.78 -18.67 -3.89
C GLY A 151 -3.76 -17.67 -3.35
N SER A 152 -3.87 -16.39 -3.77
CA SER A 152 -2.95 -15.32 -3.38
C SER A 152 -2.96 -15.00 -1.89
N ILE A 153 -4.13 -15.03 -1.26
CA ILE A 153 -4.24 -14.77 0.19
C ILE A 153 -3.67 -15.95 0.98
N SER A 154 -4.09 -17.18 0.66
CA SER A 154 -3.63 -18.37 1.38
C SER A 154 -2.13 -18.56 1.23
N LEU A 155 -1.60 -18.40 0.01
CA LEU A 155 -0.18 -18.56 -0.26
C LEU A 155 0.62 -17.37 0.31
N GLY A 156 0.08 -16.16 0.30
CA GLY A 156 0.67 -15.00 0.98
C GLY A 156 0.88 -15.23 2.48
N VAL A 157 -0.12 -15.80 3.17
CA VAL A 157 0.01 -16.18 4.60
C VAL A 157 1.08 -17.26 4.80
N LYS A 158 1.08 -18.30 3.94
CA LYS A 158 2.09 -19.36 3.99
C LYS A 158 3.51 -18.80 3.76
N CYS A 159 3.67 -17.87 2.82
CA CYS A 159 4.94 -17.20 2.55
C CYS A 159 5.38 -16.34 3.74
N LEU A 160 4.48 -15.60 4.36
CA LEU A 160 4.78 -14.77 5.52
C LEU A 160 5.30 -15.63 6.68
N LEU A 161 4.59 -16.72 7.00
CA LEU A 161 4.95 -17.63 8.10
C LEU A 161 6.19 -18.48 7.78
N GLY A 162 6.31 -18.97 6.55
CA GLY A 162 7.43 -19.80 6.11
C GLY A 162 8.74 -19.04 5.91
N ASN A 163 8.66 -17.74 5.58
CA ASN A 163 9.82 -16.88 5.33
C ASN A 163 9.96 -15.74 6.35
N LEU A 164 9.56 -15.95 7.61
CA LEU A 164 9.65 -14.92 8.67
C LEU A 164 11.06 -14.33 8.82
N SER A 165 12.10 -15.12 8.55
CA SER A 165 13.50 -14.67 8.56
C SER A 165 13.79 -13.58 7.52
N PHE A 166 13.25 -13.71 6.30
CA PHE A 166 13.37 -12.72 5.22
C PHE A 166 12.39 -11.55 5.40
N SER A 167 11.21 -11.87 5.93
CA SER A 167 10.10 -10.93 6.08
C SER A 167 10.31 -9.92 7.20
N ARG A 168 11.22 -10.18 8.15
CA ARG A 168 11.39 -9.35 9.37
C ARG A 168 11.55 -7.85 9.07
N TYR A 169 12.35 -7.48 8.06
CA TYR A 169 12.54 -6.07 7.69
C TYR A 169 11.31 -5.47 7.02
N LEU A 170 10.63 -6.24 6.18
CA LEU A 170 9.38 -5.82 5.54
C LEU A 170 8.28 -5.62 6.59
N VAL A 171 8.14 -6.57 7.51
CA VAL A 171 7.25 -6.50 8.68
C VAL A 171 7.53 -5.25 9.49
N PHE A 172 8.80 -4.96 9.80
CA PHE A 172 9.16 -3.76 10.55
C PHE A 172 8.80 -2.46 9.79
N LEU A 173 9.11 -2.37 8.50
CA LEU A 173 8.79 -1.20 7.69
C LEU A 173 7.28 -1.00 7.54
N THR A 174 6.53 -2.07 7.31
CA THR A 174 5.05 -2.04 7.24
C THR A 174 4.44 -1.60 8.56
N LEU A 175 4.91 -2.13 9.69
CA LEU A 175 4.43 -1.69 11.00
C LEU A 175 4.76 -0.22 11.25
N LEU A 176 5.99 0.21 10.91
CA LEU A 176 6.40 1.61 11.02
C LEU A 176 5.45 2.53 10.23
N VAL A 177 5.11 2.16 9.00
CA VAL A 177 4.12 2.89 8.18
C VAL A 177 2.76 2.96 8.86
N VAL A 178 2.24 1.85 9.38
CA VAL A 178 0.96 1.81 10.09
C VAL A 178 0.98 2.72 11.33
N PHE A 179 2.06 2.69 12.12
CA PHE A 179 2.20 3.56 13.29
C PHE A 179 2.31 5.04 12.93
N VAL A 180 3.05 5.38 11.86
CA VAL A 180 3.14 6.76 11.36
C VAL A 180 1.76 7.23 10.89
N GLY A 181 1.04 6.41 10.11
CA GLY A 181 -0.31 6.69 9.65
C GLY A 181 -1.29 6.92 10.81
N PHE A 182 -1.21 6.08 11.85
CA PHE A 182 -1.99 6.25 13.06
C PHE A 182 -1.64 7.55 13.80
N ALA A 183 -0.34 7.85 13.95
CA ALA A 183 0.10 9.07 14.63
C ALA A 183 -0.41 10.33 13.92
N ILE A 184 -0.25 10.44 12.60
CA ILE A 184 -0.66 11.63 11.83
C ILE A 184 -2.18 11.84 11.79
N SER A 185 -2.97 10.77 12.01
CA SER A 185 -4.44 10.85 12.05
C SER A 185 -5.01 11.56 13.29
N SER A 186 -4.16 11.89 14.27
CA SER A 186 -4.55 12.57 15.52
C SER A 186 -4.00 14.01 15.57
N PRO A 187 -4.66 15.00 14.94
CA PRO A 187 -4.16 16.37 14.89
C PRO A 187 -4.17 17.06 16.28
N PRO A 188 -3.20 17.95 16.54
CA PRO A 188 -3.18 18.77 17.75
C PRO A 188 -4.36 19.74 17.77
N LYS A 189 -4.90 20.01 18.97
CA LYS A 189 -6.09 20.87 19.15
C LYS A 189 -5.83 22.37 18.88
N SER A 190 -4.58 22.81 18.77
CA SER A 190 -4.25 24.23 18.59
C SER A 190 -4.06 24.60 17.13
N LEU A 191 -4.60 25.76 16.73
CA LEU A 191 -4.64 26.24 15.34
C LEU A 191 -3.25 26.37 14.70
N VAL A 192 -2.29 26.97 15.42
CA VAL A 192 -0.92 27.20 14.92
C VAL A 192 -0.15 25.89 14.78
N LEU A 193 -0.32 24.95 15.73
CA LEU A 193 0.24 23.61 15.54
C LEU A 193 -0.52 22.81 14.49
N GLY A 194 -1.79 23.14 14.21
CA GLY A 194 -2.61 22.53 13.18
C GLY A 194 -2.02 22.67 11.78
N HIS A 195 -1.66 23.89 11.36
CA HIS A 195 -1.05 24.09 10.03
C HIS A 195 0.31 23.39 9.87
N LEU A 196 1.16 23.44 10.91
CA LEU A 196 2.43 22.70 10.92
C LEU A 196 2.17 21.19 10.85
N TRP A 197 1.15 20.70 11.57
CA TRP A 197 0.77 19.30 11.57
C TRP A 197 0.23 18.84 10.22
N SER A 198 -0.57 19.65 9.54
CA SER A 198 -1.08 19.35 8.19
C SER A 198 0.07 19.23 7.19
N PHE A 199 1.10 20.10 7.28
CA PHE A 199 2.31 19.96 6.47
C PHE A 199 3.11 18.69 6.80
N VAL A 200 3.35 18.41 8.09
CA VAL A 200 4.04 17.19 8.54
C VAL A 200 3.28 15.94 8.08
N SER A 201 1.96 15.94 8.16
CA SER A 201 1.09 14.85 7.73
C SER A 201 1.18 14.63 6.21
N LEU A 202 1.23 15.69 5.41
CA LEU A 202 1.41 15.61 3.97
C LEU A 202 2.76 14.98 3.59
N VAL A 203 3.84 15.44 4.22
CA VAL A 203 5.19 14.91 3.99
C VAL A 203 5.29 13.45 4.44
N ALA A 204 4.70 13.13 5.59
CA ALA A 204 4.63 11.77 6.10
C ALA A 204 3.85 10.85 5.15
N ALA A 205 2.71 11.29 4.61
CA ALA A 205 1.92 10.54 3.64
C ALA A 205 2.71 10.25 2.36
N MET A 206 3.45 11.24 1.84
CA MET A 206 4.34 11.02 0.69
C MET A 206 5.44 10.00 1.02
N ALA A 207 6.06 10.08 2.19
CA ALA A 207 7.10 9.15 2.62
C ALA A 207 6.55 7.72 2.78
N VAL A 208 5.35 7.57 3.35
CA VAL A 208 4.64 6.30 3.48
C VAL A 208 4.46 5.64 2.11
N VAL A 209 3.99 6.38 1.10
CA VAL A 209 3.80 5.85 -0.26
C VAL A 209 5.11 5.32 -0.86
N VAL A 210 6.23 6.02 -0.63
CA VAL A 210 7.54 5.57 -1.10
C VAL A 210 8.00 4.31 -0.38
N ILE A 211 7.79 4.22 0.93
CA ILE A 211 8.16 3.06 1.75
C ILE A 211 7.30 1.85 1.36
N ASP A 212 5.99 2.01 1.26
CA ASP A 212 5.05 0.95 0.86
C ASP A 212 5.37 0.40 -0.52
N LEU A 213 5.69 1.28 -1.47
CA LEU A 213 6.13 0.85 -2.79
C LEU A 213 7.44 0.05 -2.72
N GLY A 214 8.40 0.49 -1.90
CA GLY A 214 9.65 -0.23 -1.66
C GLY A 214 9.42 -1.62 -1.07
N VAL A 215 8.53 -1.72 -0.08
CA VAL A 215 8.10 -2.98 0.54
C VAL A 215 7.46 -3.89 -0.51
N PHE A 216 6.54 -3.35 -1.33
CA PHE A 216 5.86 -4.10 -2.38
C PHE A 216 6.84 -4.67 -3.42
N VAL A 217 7.76 -3.85 -3.94
CA VAL A 217 8.76 -4.30 -4.92
C VAL A 217 9.68 -5.36 -4.32
N ALA A 218 10.18 -5.14 -3.10
CA ALA A 218 11.02 -6.11 -2.42
C ALA A 218 10.30 -7.43 -2.13
N ALA A 219 9.04 -7.38 -1.70
CA ALA A 219 8.21 -8.56 -1.53
C ALA A 219 7.98 -9.30 -2.85
N SER A 220 7.77 -8.56 -3.95
CA SER A 220 7.64 -9.13 -5.30
C SER A 220 8.90 -9.88 -5.71
N LEU A 221 10.09 -9.31 -5.51
CA LEU A 221 11.37 -9.96 -5.80
C LEU A 221 11.59 -11.23 -4.96
N ILE A 222 11.28 -11.18 -3.67
CA ILE A 222 11.36 -12.36 -2.78
C ILE A 222 10.42 -13.46 -3.27
N LEU A 223 9.19 -13.10 -3.65
CA LEU A 223 8.21 -14.06 -4.14
C LEU A 223 8.66 -14.67 -5.46
N VAL A 224 9.17 -13.89 -6.40
CA VAL A 224 9.71 -14.41 -7.67
C VAL A 224 10.82 -15.41 -7.40
N ASP A 225 11.79 -15.05 -6.56
CA ASP A 225 12.91 -15.93 -6.23
C ASP A 225 12.44 -17.23 -5.54
N LYS A 226 11.56 -17.13 -4.54
CA LYS A 226 11.08 -18.31 -3.78
C LYS A 226 10.07 -19.16 -4.54
N LEU A 227 9.20 -18.56 -5.36
CA LEU A 227 8.25 -19.29 -6.21
C LEU A 227 8.96 -19.91 -7.41
N ALA A 228 9.96 -19.26 -8.00
CA ALA A 228 10.76 -19.85 -9.07
C ALA A 228 11.53 -21.08 -8.58
N VAL A 229 12.09 -21.04 -7.37
CA VAL A 229 12.75 -22.19 -6.74
C VAL A 229 11.74 -23.29 -6.35
N GLY A 230 10.53 -22.91 -5.91
CA GLY A 230 9.47 -23.85 -5.52
C GLY A 230 8.79 -24.58 -6.69
N PHE A 231 8.55 -23.90 -7.81
CA PHE A 231 7.94 -24.49 -9.02
C PHE A 231 8.96 -25.09 -10.00
N GLY A 232 10.25 -24.77 -9.85
CA GLY A 232 11.35 -25.45 -10.55
C GLY A 232 11.50 -26.93 -10.17
N ALA A 233 10.88 -27.38 -9.07
CA ALA A 233 10.78 -28.79 -8.70
C ALA A 233 9.52 -29.49 -9.25
N GLN A 234 8.69 -28.80 -10.04
CA GLN A 234 7.46 -29.33 -10.63
C GLN A 234 7.42 -29.19 -12.16
N LYS A 235 8.61 -29.11 -12.79
CA LYS A 235 8.84 -29.44 -14.19
C LYS A 235 9.92 -30.51 -14.30
N VAL A 236 9.55 -31.74 -13.96
CA VAL A 236 10.13 -32.97 -14.52
C VAL A 236 8.96 -33.87 -14.89
#